data_AF-A0A1F2F840-F1
#
_entry.id   AF-A0A1F2F840-F1
#
_cell.length_a   1.000
_cell.length_b   1.000
_cell.length_c   1.000
_cell.angle_alpha   90.00
_cell.angle_beta   90.00
_cell.angle_gamma   90.00
#
_symmetry.space_group_name_H-M   'P 1'
#
loop_
_entity.id
_entity.type
_entity.pdbx_description
1 polymer ?
#
loop_
_entity_poly.entity_id
_entity_poly.type
_entity_poly.pdbx_seq_one_letter_code
_entity_poly.pdbx_strand_id
1 'polypeptide(L)'
;MTHQIALAFEDGITRFIECDEDQTVADAAYKARINIPFDCRDGACGTCKAFCEAGDYEDGEYIEDALSDAEAAEGYCLPCQMTPLTDLVLQVATTSEQAKTGASTVTGTITEITRHSDSTVGFSVELEDRSQLAYLPGQYMNITVPGTDQTRSYSFSSGPSEDTVSFLVKLTRGGLMTGYLEERAKVGDKLAMTGPMGSFFLREPLAPILLLAGGTGLAPVLSILEKLTEDELLDVPVRLVYGATFDMDLVKLDVLDSFRDRLPDFDYFTVVSDPETDHERKGYVTDHMTDEHLHDGEADVYLCGPPPMVEAVRVFLSERPNPPANFYYEKFSSAAGPAGAGSAEVEVTSSSSGEGDSARDEISVASPGVVTGEVHSAKADSTSQFEARMALELGALELSLHRLKKIDLEEYRRLAVAVNEHIDGEKIIDSEAFTAANNEFHEFLFTRTGNPALLAAYRNLAIVEVMNRALADATWIQGDIAAEHLAIVDAVAAGDKERAAELIRSHNSHAITTMHRAIEDEEVPA
;
A
#
# COMPACT_ATOMS: atom_id res chain seq x y z
N MET A 1 -14.59 15.93 16.62
CA MET A 1 -15.55 14.88 16.23
C MET A 1 -14.73 13.66 15.79
N THR A 2 -15.38 12.56 15.43
CA THR A 2 -14.70 11.33 15.01
C THR A 2 -15.13 11.00 13.59
N HIS A 3 -14.18 10.63 12.75
CA HIS A 3 -14.35 10.34 11.33
C HIS A 3 -14.12 8.86 11.05
N GLN A 4 -14.88 8.31 10.10
CA GLN A 4 -14.69 6.95 9.62
C GLN A 4 -13.67 6.93 8.48
N ILE A 5 -12.63 6.09 8.62
CA ILE A 5 -11.57 5.96 7.63
C ILE A 5 -11.62 4.54 7.06
N ALA A 6 -11.86 4.43 5.75
CA ALA A 6 -11.78 3.19 5.02
C ALA A 6 -10.35 2.97 4.51
N LEU A 7 -9.69 1.91 4.96
CA LEU A 7 -8.35 1.47 4.53
C LEU A 7 -8.51 0.30 3.55
N ALA A 8 -8.40 0.58 2.25
CA ALA A 8 -8.40 -0.42 1.19
C ALA A 8 -6.97 -0.97 0.97
N PHE A 9 -6.80 -2.28 1.08
CA PHE A 9 -5.52 -2.97 0.93
C PHE A 9 -5.37 -3.63 -0.44
N GLU A 10 -4.13 -3.97 -0.81
CA GLU A 10 -3.75 -4.55 -2.11
C GLU A 10 -4.34 -5.95 -2.35
N ASP A 11 -4.71 -6.66 -1.28
CA ASP A 11 -5.43 -7.95 -1.35
C ASP A 11 -6.94 -7.80 -1.53
N GLY A 12 -7.42 -6.59 -1.85
CA GLY A 12 -8.82 -6.27 -2.11
C GLY A 12 -9.69 -6.18 -0.85
N ILE A 13 -9.10 -6.32 0.34
CA ILE A 13 -9.80 -6.23 1.61
C ILE A 13 -9.83 -4.77 2.08
N THR A 14 -10.99 -4.32 2.57
CA THR A 14 -11.13 -3.00 3.20
C THR A 14 -11.35 -3.15 4.70
N ARG A 15 -10.67 -2.33 5.50
CA ARG A 15 -10.90 -2.22 6.95
C ARG A 15 -11.35 -0.81 7.31
N PHE A 16 -12.13 -0.68 8.37
CA PHE A 16 -12.62 0.60 8.85
C PHE A 16 -12.03 0.91 10.21
N ILE A 17 -11.64 2.16 10.41
CA ILE A 17 -11.14 2.67 11.69
C ILE A 17 -11.83 3.99 12.01
N GLU A 18 -11.99 4.25 13.30
CA GLU A 18 -12.40 5.55 13.80
C GLU A 18 -11.16 6.41 14.08
N CYS A 19 -11.16 7.64 13.57
CA CYS A 19 -10.08 8.60 13.77
C CYS A 19 -10.63 9.90 14.37
N ASP A 20 -10.07 10.33 15.49
CA ASP A 20 -10.41 11.62 16.11
C ASP A 20 -9.74 12.78 15.35
N GLU A 21 -10.35 13.97 15.35
CA GLU A 21 -9.82 15.16 14.64
C GLU A 21 -8.41 15.59 15.10
N ASP A 22 -8.00 15.26 16.33
CA ASP A 22 -6.68 15.57 16.90
C ASP A 22 -5.68 14.40 16.77
N GLN A 23 -6.01 13.38 15.99
CA GLN A 23 -5.23 12.17 15.82
C GLN A 23 -4.84 11.95 14.36
N THR A 24 -3.58 11.53 14.11
CA THR A 24 -3.16 11.12 12.78
C THR A 24 -3.82 9.80 12.37
N VAL A 25 -4.06 9.61 11.07
CA VAL A 25 -4.64 8.38 10.56
C VAL A 25 -3.76 7.15 10.87
N ALA A 26 -2.44 7.30 10.84
CA ALA A 26 -1.53 6.21 11.23
C ALA A 26 -1.67 5.82 12.70
N ASP A 27 -1.83 6.79 13.60
CA ASP A 27 -2.04 6.49 15.02
C ASP A 27 -3.43 5.87 15.25
N ALA A 28 -4.45 6.32 14.52
CA ALA A 28 -5.79 5.71 14.57
C ALA A 28 -5.77 4.27 14.08
N ALA A 29 -5.09 3.99 12.96
CA ALA A 29 -4.91 2.65 12.43
C ALA A 29 -4.18 1.75 13.43
N TYR A 30 -3.10 2.25 14.02
CA TYR A 30 -2.35 1.53 15.04
C TYR A 30 -3.17 1.24 16.30
N LYS A 31 -3.96 2.22 16.78
CA LYS A 31 -4.92 2.06 17.89
C LYS A 31 -5.97 0.98 17.59
N ALA A 32 -6.42 0.89 16.34
CA ALA A 32 -7.31 -0.15 15.83
C ALA A 32 -6.62 -1.49 15.54
N ARG A 33 -5.32 -1.63 15.84
CA ARG A 33 -4.49 -2.83 15.57
C ARG A 33 -4.35 -3.16 14.08
N ILE A 34 -4.37 -2.12 13.25
CA ILE A 34 -4.10 -2.20 11.83
C ILE A 34 -2.77 -1.49 11.57
N ASN A 35 -1.73 -2.28 11.36
CA ASN A 35 -0.37 -1.82 11.15
C ASN A 35 -0.17 -1.46 9.68
N ILE A 36 -0.75 -0.34 9.25
CA ILE A 36 -0.41 0.24 7.94
C ILE A 36 1.10 0.55 7.89
N PRO A 37 1.73 0.55 6.71
CA PRO A 37 3.16 0.83 6.61
C PRO A 37 3.49 2.20 7.21
N PHE A 38 4.51 2.27 8.07
CA PHE A 38 5.18 3.51 8.47
C PHE A 38 6.52 3.14 9.13
N ASP A 39 7.44 4.10 9.21
CA ASP A 39 8.72 3.94 9.92
C ASP A 39 9.00 5.14 10.84
N CYS A 40 9.38 6.29 10.27
CA CYS A 40 9.81 7.48 11.02
C CYS A 40 8.72 8.20 11.85
N ARG A 41 7.47 8.15 11.39
CA ARG A 41 6.33 8.96 11.90
C ARG A 41 6.53 10.49 11.90
N ASP A 42 7.49 11.02 11.15
CA ASP A 42 7.82 12.46 11.11
C ASP A 42 7.78 13.07 9.70
N GLY A 43 7.23 12.35 8.73
CA GLY A 43 7.17 12.82 7.34
C GLY A 43 8.50 12.77 6.58
N ALA A 44 9.51 12.01 7.04
CA ALA A 44 10.82 11.92 6.38
C ALA A 44 11.05 10.67 5.52
N CYS A 45 10.50 9.51 5.90
CA CYS A 45 10.84 8.24 5.24
C CYS A 45 10.02 7.91 3.97
N GLY A 46 8.81 8.45 3.85
CA GLY A 46 7.87 8.08 2.78
C GLY A 46 7.21 6.69 2.91
N THR A 47 7.64 5.81 3.83
CA THR A 47 7.11 4.44 3.99
C THR A 47 5.58 4.38 4.17
N CYS A 48 4.97 5.40 4.78
CA CYS A 48 3.53 5.41 5.00
C CYS A 48 2.69 5.86 3.81
N LYS A 49 3.32 6.28 2.70
CA LYS A 49 2.63 6.83 1.54
C LYS A 49 1.44 5.98 1.13
N ALA A 50 0.29 6.64 1.06
CA ALA A 50 -1.00 6.09 0.68
C ALA A 50 -1.64 7.00 -0.38
N PHE A 51 -2.67 6.52 -1.04
CA PHE A 51 -3.46 7.33 -1.97
C PHE A 51 -4.82 7.65 -1.36
N CYS A 52 -5.18 8.93 -1.29
CA CYS A 52 -6.50 9.36 -0.80
C CYS A 52 -7.50 9.38 -1.97
N GLU A 53 -8.43 8.43 -1.99
CA GLU A 53 -9.47 8.36 -3.02
C GLU A 53 -10.60 9.36 -2.79
N ALA A 54 -10.92 9.62 -1.52
CA ALA A 54 -12.04 10.47 -1.14
C ALA A 54 -11.87 11.04 0.27
N GLY A 55 -12.44 12.24 0.44
CA GLY A 55 -12.50 12.95 1.71
C GLY A 55 -11.46 14.08 1.83
N ASP A 56 -11.70 14.97 2.78
CA ASP A 56 -10.85 16.12 3.06
C ASP A 56 -10.02 15.88 4.33
N TYR A 57 -8.78 16.33 4.31
CA TYR A 57 -7.83 16.19 5.42
C TYR A 57 -6.90 17.41 5.51
N GLU A 58 -6.28 17.58 6.67
CA GLU A 58 -5.16 18.51 6.85
C GLU A 58 -3.85 17.74 6.68
N ASP A 59 -2.98 18.26 5.82
CA ASP A 59 -1.60 17.82 5.70
C ASP A 59 -0.78 18.28 6.92
N GLY A 60 0.08 17.39 7.42
CA GLY A 60 1.11 17.74 8.39
C GLY A 60 2.43 18.17 7.74
N GLU A 61 3.51 18.18 8.51
CA GLU A 61 4.84 18.58 8.01
C GLU A 61 5.57 17.37 7.41
N TYR A 62 6.12 17.54 6.21
CA TYR A 62 6.93 16.51 5.55
C TYR A 62 7.99 17.12 4.63
N ILE A 63 8.99 16.33 4.27
CA ILE A 63 10.05 16.72 3.32
C ILE A 63 9.76 16.16 1.92
N GLU A 64 10.30 16.84 0.90
CA GLU A 64 10.14 16.49 -0.52
C GLU A 64 10.61 15.05 -0.84
N ASP A 65 11.58 14.52 -0.10
CA ASP A 65 12.05 13.13 -0.24
C ASP A 65 10.95 12.10 0.10
N ALA A 66 10.06 12.43 1.05
CA ALA A 66 8.98 11.55 1.50
C ALA A 66 7.74 11.65 0.60
N LEU A 67 7.32 12.88 0.29
CA LEU A 67 6.19 13.18 -0.60
C LEU A 67 6.50 14.47 -1.36
N SER A 68 6.57 14.38 -2.68
CA SER A 68 6.79 15.54 -3.56
C SER A 68 5.49 16.29 -3.84
N ASP A 69 5.57 17.58 -4.17
CA ASP A 69 4.41 18.41 -4.52
C ASP A 69 3.58 17.83 -5.67
N ALA A 70 4.25 17.18 -6.64
CA ALA A 70 3.59 16.50 -7.75
C ALA A 70 2.76 15.30 -7.29
N GLU A 71 3.29 14.48 -6.38
CA GLU A 71 2.56 13.34 -5.82
C GLU A 71 1.38 13.80 -4.95
N ALA A 72 1.58 14.83 -4.12
CA ALA A 72 0.50 15.42 -3.34
C ALA A 72 -0.63 15.94 -4.23
N ALA A 73 -0.29 16.61 -5.35
CA ALA A 73 -1.28 17.08 -6.32
C ALA A 73 -2.02 15.95 -7.06
N GLU A 74 -1.43 14.76 -7.15
CA GLU A 74 -2.05 13.56 -7.71
C GLU A 74 -2.99 12.86 -6.73
N GLY A 75 -2.94 13.19 -5.42
CA GLY A 75 -3.78 12.60 -4.38
C GLY A 75 -3.04 11.65 -3.42
N TYR A 76 -1.70 11.57 -3.51
CA TYR A 76 -0.91 10.83 -2.51
C TYR A 76 -0.79 11.63 -1.21
N CYS A 77 -0.80 10.91 -0.09
CA CYS A 77 -0.73 11.49 1.24
C CYS A 77 0.19 10.67 2.16
N LEU A 78 0.53 11.24 3.32
CA LEU A 78 1.28 10.56 4.39
C LEU A 78 0.38 10.38 5.62
N PRO A 79 -0.23 9.19 5.83
CA PRO A 79 -1.06 8.88 7.00
C PRO A 79 -0.42 9.18 8.36
N CYS A 80 0.93 9.20 8.46
CA CYS A 80 1.61 9.57 9.71
C CYS A 80 1.61 11.08 10.01
N GLN A 81 1.23 11.90 9.04
CA GLN A 81 1.13 13.36 9.15
C GLN A 81 -0.30 13.86 8.89
N MET A 82 -1.21 12.98 8.42
CA MET A 82 -2.55 13.34 7.99
C MET A 82 -3.57 13.27 9.12
N THR A 83 -4.33 14.35 9.30
CA THR A 83 -5.49 14.46 10.21
C THR A 83 -6.79 14.65 9.42
N PRO A 84 -7.84 13.84 9.65
CA PRO A 84 -9.06 13.90 8.84
C PRO A 84 -9.94 15.11 9.18
N LEU A 85 -10.53 15.73 8.16
CA LEU A 85 -11.59 16.74 8.29
C LEU A 85 -12.98 16.17 7.95
N THR A 86 -13.01 15.08 7.18
CA THR A 86 -14.21 14.28 6.86
C THR A 86 -13.89 12.80 6.97
N ASP A 87 -14.90 11.94 6.74
CA ASP A 87 -14.65 10.53 6.46
C ASP A 87 -13.71 10.39 5.25
N LEU A 88 -12.77 9.44 5.30
CA LEU A 88 -11.74 9.26 4.27
C LEU A 88 -11.78 7.86 3.67
N VAL A 89 -11.33 7.73 2.42
CA VAL A 89 -11.04 6.44 1.76
C VAL A 89 -9.59 6.46 1.29
N LEU A 90 -8.79 5.53 1.80
CA LEU A 90 -7.35 5.43 1.53
C LEU A 90 -6.99 4.09 0.92
N GLN A 91 -6.22 4.10 -0.17
CA GLN A 91 -5.52 2.92 -0.64
C GLN A 91 -4.17 2.81 0.08
N VAL A 92 -3.98 1.70 0.79
CA VAL A 92 -2.77 1.41 1.57
C VAL A 92 -1.93 0.38 0.83
N ALA A 93 -0.68 0.74 0.55
CA ALA A 93 0.29 -0.10 -0.15
C ALA A 93 0.85 -1.24 0.73
N THR A 94 -0.03 -2.15 1.19
CA THR A 94 0.28 -3.43 1.85
C THR A 94 -0.92 -4.38 1.74
N THR A 95 -0.78 -5.62 2.17
CA THR A 95 -1.92 -6.55 2.29
C THR A 95 -2.56 -6.44 3.66
N SER A 96 -3.85 -6.77 3.76
CA SER A 96 -4.54 -6.79 5.05
C SER A 96 -3.96 -7.85 6.00
N GLU A 97 -3.37 -8.93 5.48
CA GLU A 97 -2.66 -9.94 6.27
C GLU A 97 -1.42 -9.35 6.93
N GLN A 98 -0.58 -8.64 6.17
CA GLN A 98 0.59 -7.96 6.72
C GLN A 98 0.22 -6.87 7.71
N ALA A 99 -0.85 -6.12 7.43
CA ALA A 99 -1.33 -5.10 8.35
C ALA A 99 -1.76 -5.68 9.72
N LYS A 100 -2.07 -6.98 9.82
CA LYS A 100 -2.35 -7.64 11.11
C LYS A 100 -1.07 -8.02 11.86
N THR A 101 0.01 -8.31 11.14
CA THR A 101 1.30 -8.70 11.71
C THR A 101 2.18 -7.45 11.84
N GLY A 102 2.07 -6.75 12.96
CA GLY A 102 2.88 -5.55 13.21
C GLY A 102 4.37 -5.84 13.23
N ALA A 103 5.18 -4.80 12.98
CA ALA A 103 6.63 -4.89 13.09
C ALA A 103 7.03 -5.37 14.50
N SER A 104 7.91 -6.36 14.55
CA SER A 104 8.43 -6.91 15.80
C SER A 104 9.96 -6.91 15.81
N THR A 105 10.55 -6.80 16.99
CA THR A 105 11.99 -6.90 17.15
C THR A 105 12.37 -8.37 17.30
N VAL A 106 13.13 -8.88 16.35
CA VAL A 106 13.72 -10.22 16.37
C VAL A 106 15.23 -10.11 16.60
N THR A 107 15.81 -11.15 17.19
CA THR A 107 17.26 -11.28 17.33
C THR A 107 17.75 -12.41 16.42
N GLY A 108 18.92 -12.21 15.81
CA GLY A 108 19.57 -13.23 15.01
C GLY A 108 21.09 -13.18 15.13
N THR A 109 21.74 -14.20 14.60
CA THR A 109 23.20 -14.35 14.62
C THR A 109 23.74 -14.30 13.20
N ILE A 110 24.78 -13.51 12.96
CA ILE A 110 25.46 -13.46 11.67
C ILE A 110 26.10 -14.83 11.40
N THR A 111 25.71 -15.47 10.31
CA THR A 111 26.25 -16.78 9.88
C THR A 111 27.26 -16.65 8.77
N GLU A 112 27.17 -15.60 7.96
CA GLU A 112 28.07 -15.35 6.83
C GLU A 112 28.30 -13.86 6.65
N ILE A 113 29.54 -13.48 6.26
CA ILE A 113 29.89 -12.14 5.80
C ILE A 113 30.74 -12.30 4.55
N THR A 114 30.29 -11.71 3.44
CA THR A 114 30.96 -11.81 2.14
C THR A 114 31.19 -10.40 1.60
N ARG A 115 32.47 -10.05 1.44
CA ARG A 115 32.86 -8.79 0.79
C ARG A 115 32.88 -8.99 -0.71
N HIS A 116 31.87 -8.45 -1.39
CA HIS A 116 31.71 -8.59 -2.84
C HIS A 116 32.62 -7.63 -3.61
N SER A 117 32.90 -6.46 -3.04
CA SER A 117 33.84 -5.48 -3.59
C SER A 117 34.38 -4.54 -2.51
N ASP A 118 35.18 -3.54 -2.88
CA ASP A 118 35.64 -2.54 -1.92
C ASP A 118 34.49 -1.66 -1.38
N SER A 119 33.37 -1.58 -2.10
CA SER A 119 32.21 -0.75 -1.77
C SER A 119 30.99 -1.54 -1.27
N THR A 120 30.99 -2.87 -1.36
CA THR A 120 29.78 -3.67 -1.12
C THR A 120 30.05 -4.93 -0.28
N VAL A 121 29.24 -5.11 0.76
CA VAL A 121 29.30 -6.26 1.68
C VAL A 121 27.92 -6.90 1.76
N GLY A 122 27.86 -8.22 1.62
CA GLY A 122 26.70 -9.03 1.95
C GLY A 122 26.89 -9.73 3.30
N PHE A 123 25.81 -9.95 4.04
CA PHE A 123 25.83 -10.81 5.21
C PHE A 123 24.49 -11.55 5.40
N SER A 124 24.57 -12.71 6.03
CA SER A 124 23.42 -13.58 6.33
C SER A 124 23.24 -13.71 7.83
N VAL A 125 21.99 -13.78 8.27
CA VAL A 125 21.57 -13.83 9.66
C VAL A 125 20.60 -15.00 9.85
N GLU A 126 20.92 -15.88 10.78
CA GLU A 126 20.01 -16.91 11.28
C GLU A 126 19.22 -16.32 12.47
N LEU A 127 17.89 -16.29 12.35
CA LEU A 127 17.01 -15.78 13.42
C LEU A 127 16.87 -16.80 14.54
N GLU A 128 16.73 -16.33 15.78
CA GLU A 128 16.46 -17.21 16.93
C GLU A 128 15.11 -17.94 16.79
N ASP A 129 14.12 -17.29 16.17
CA ASP A 129 12.84 -17.88 15.78
C ASP A 129 12.41 -17.34 14.42
N ARG A 130 12.65 -18.12 13.37
CA ARG A 130 12.34 -17.74 11.98
C ARG A 130 10.83 -17.53 11.75
N SER A 131 9.98 -18.16 12.54
CA SER A 131 8.51 -18.09 12.40
C SER A 131 7.93 -16.75 12.84
N GLN A 132 8.69 -15.94 13.58
CA GLN A 132 8.29 -14.59 13.99
C GLN A 132 8.42 -13.54 12.89
N LEU A 133 9.04 -13.91 11.76
CA LEU A 133 9.23 -13.01 10.63
C LEU A 133 8.50 -13.53 9.40
N ALA A 134 7.38 -12.90 9.06
CA ALA A 134 6.77 -13.02 7.74
C ALA A 134 6.98 -11.69 7.03
N TYR A 135 7.56 -11.70 5.82
CA TYR A 135 7.81 -10.49 5.05
C TYR A 135 7.46 -10.70 3.58
N LEU A 136 7.14 -9.61 2.91
CA LEU A 136 6.87 -9.55 1.48
C LEU A 136 8.18 -9.22 0.74
N PRO A 137 8.45 -9.87 -0.40
CA PRO A 137 9.73 -9.72 -1.10
C PRO A 137 9.88 -8.29 -1.63
N GLY A 138 10.87 -7.58 -1.10
CA GLY A 138 11.10 -6.16 -1.33
C GLY A 138 11.19 -5.33 -0.04
N GLN A 139 10.59 -5.83 1.03
CA GLN A 139 10.61 -5.18 2.35
C GLN A 139 12.01 -5.15 2.99
N TYR A 140 12.11 -4.38 4.07
CA TYR A 140 13.35 -4.17 4.81
C TYR A 140 13.20 -4.36 6.32
N MET A 141 14.35 -4.42 7.00
CA MET A 141 14.46 -4.39 8.45
C MET A 141 15.29 -3.19 8.89
N ASN A 142 14.92 -2.61 10.03
CA ASN A 142 15.76 -1.68 10.76
C ASN A 142 16.72 -2.48 11.66
N ILE A 143 18.00 -2.49 11.32
CA ILE A 143 19.05 -3.21 12.05
C ILE A 143 19.74 -2.24 13.01
N THR A 144 19.77 -2.57 14.30
CA THR A 144 20.53 -1.81 15.30
C THR A 144 22.02 -1.98 15.04
N VAL A 145 22.75 -0.87 14.86
CA VAL A 145 24.19 -0.89 14.62
C VAL A 145 24.91 -1.32 15.90
N PRO A 146 25.64 -2.46 15.90
CA PRO A 146 26.25 -2.99 17.12
C PRO A 146 27.19 -1.99 17.81
N GLY A 147 26.95 -1.78 19.10
CA GLY A 147 27.67 -0.81 19.94
C GLY A 147 27.07 0.60 19.95
N THR A 148 25.89 0.80 19.36
CA THR A 148 25.14 2.06 19.38
C THR A 148 23.64 1.80 19.52
N ASP A 149 22.87 2.84 19.83
CA ASP A 149 21.39 2.79 19.82
C ASP A 149 20.79 3.21 18.46
N GLN A 150 21.64 3.45 17.46
CA GLN A 150 21.19 3.87 16.13
C GLN A 150 20.83 2.67 15.27
N THR A 151 19.77 2.81 14.46
CA THR A 151 19.32 1.81 13.49
C THR A 151 19.64 2.25 12.06
N ARG A 152 19.73 1.29 11.14
CA ARG A 152 19.79 1.53 9.70
C ARG A 152 18.90 0.52 8.97
N SER A 153 18.20 1.02 7.95
CA SER A 153 17.27 0.24 7.13
C SER A 153 18.04 -0.57 6.08
N TYR A 154 17.77 -1.86 6.00
CA TYR A 154 18.35 -2.76 5.01
C TYR A 154 17.29 -3.71 4.45
N SER A 155 17.07 -3.64 3.15
CA SER A 155 16.19 -4.56 2.42
C SER A 155 16.72 -5.98 2.46
N PHE A 156 15.81 -6.95 2.55
CA PHE A 156 16.17 -8.35 2.39
C PHE A 156 16.72 -8.61 0.99
N SER A 157 17.79 -9.40 0.90
CA SER A 157 18.30 -9.98 -0.35
C SER A 157 18.04 -11.48 -0.49
N SER A 158 17.40 -12.08 0.52
CA SER A 158 16.91 -13.47 0.51
C SER A 158 15.43 -13.53 0.14
N GLY A 159 14.96 -14.70 -0.32
CA GLY A 159 13.54 -14.98 -0.49
C GLY A 159 12.80 -15.16 0.85
N PRO A 160 11.48 -14.90 0.90
CA PRO A 160 10.68 -14.98 2.12
C PRO A 160 10.51 -16.39 2.68
N SER A 161 10.80 -17.44 1.90
CA SER A 161 10.76 -18.83 2.34
C SER A 161 12.12 -19.37 2.81
N GLU A 162 13.19 -18.58 2.72
CA GLU A 162 14.54 -18.99 3.14
C GLU A 162 14.68 -19.07 4.67
N ASP A 163 15.45 -20.05 5.15
CA ASP A 163 15.72 -20.27 6.57
C ASP A 163 16.55 -19.13 7.19
N THR A 164 17.47 -18.56 6.41
CA THR A 164 18.29 -17.41 6.82
C THR A 164 17.92 -16.17 6.04
N VAL A 165 17.94 -15.01 6.69
CA VAL A 165 17.74 -13.73 6.01
C VAL A 165 19.09 -13.13 5.62
N SER A 166 19.19 -12.56 4.42
CA SER A 166 20.42 -11.92 3.94
C SER A 166 20.21 -10.45 3.58
N PHE A 167 21.28 -9.67 3.61
CA PHE A 167 21.30 -8.25 3.28
C PHE A 167 22.50 -7.92 2.40
N LEU A 168 22.35 -6.89 1.56
CA LEU A 168 23.42 -6.35 0.71
C LEU A 168 23.61 -4.86 0.99
N VAL A 169 24.79 -4.48 1.46
CA VAL A 169 25.06 -3.16 2.03
C VAL A 169 26.14 -2.44 1.27
N LYS A 170 25.85 -1.19 0.88
CA LYS A 170 26.83 -0.26 0.34
C LYS A 170 27.61 0.36 1.50
N LEU A 171 28.92 0.30 1.41
CA LEU A 171 29.83 0.90 2.36
C LEU A 171 29.96 2.39 2.04
N THR A 172 29.47 3.21 2.97
CA THR A 172 29.52 4.68 2.87
C THR A 172 30.54 5.20 3.85
N ARG A 173 31.49 6.00 3.36
CA ARG A 173 32.56 6.57 4.18
C ARG A 173 31.99 7.30 5.40
N GLY A 174 32.44 6.91 6.59
CA GLY A 174 31.98 7.51 7.86
C GLY A 174 30.60 7.01 8.34
N GLY A 175 29.96 6.09 7.62
CA GLY A 175 28.72 5.46 8.05
C GLY A 175 28.94 4.54 9.25
N LEU A 176 28.01 4.56 10.22
CA LEU A 176 28.14 3.76 11.45
C LEU A 176 28.09 2.25 11.18
N MET A 177 27.14 1.80 10.37
CA MET A 177 27.07 0.39 9.96
C MET A 177 28.29 0.02 9.10
N THR A 178 28.75 0.94 8.24
CA THR A 178 29.99 0.74 7.48
C THR A 178 31.18 0.51 8.40
N GLY A 179 31.41 1.37 9.40
CA GLY A 179 32.48 1.16 10.37
C GLY A 179 32.34 -0.14 11.18
N TYR A 180 31.11 -0.60 11.46
CA TYR A 180 30.89 -1.94 12.03
C TYR A 180 31.33 -3.05 11.07
N LEU A 181 30.79 -3.06 9.84
CA LEU A 181 31.02 -4.11 8.84
C LEU A 181 32.49 -4.18 8.38
N GLU A 182 33.19 -3.05 8.31
CA GLU A 182 34.59 -3.02 7.87
C GLU A 182 35.60 -3.43 8.95
N GLU A 183 35.35 -3.06 10.21
CA GLU A 183 36.38 -3.13 11.25
C GLU A 183 36.08 -4.14 12.35
N ARG A 184 34.81 -4.48 12.58
CA ARG A 184 34.37 -5.17 13.82
C ARG A 184 33.53 -6.41 13.58
N ALA A 185 32.74 -6.45 12.51
CA ALA A 185 31.78 -7.50 12.26
C ALA A 185 32.46 -8.87 12.08
N LYS A 186 31.85 -9.90 12.66
CA LYS A 186 32.29 -11.30 12.52
C LYS A 186 31.10 -12.25 12.59
N VAL A 187 31.28 -13.41 11.97
CA VAL A 187 30.36 -14.55 12.14
C VAL A 187 30.23 -14.87 13.64
N GLY A 188 29.00 -15.06 14.10
CA GLY A 188 28.63 -15.26 15.50
C GLY A 188 28.20 -13.99 16.23
N ASP A 189 28.34 -12.80 15.64
CA ASP A 189 27.78 -11.58 16.23
C ASP A 189 26.24 -11.62 16.23
N LYS A 190 25.64 -11.08 17.28
CA LYS A 190 24.19 -10.96 17.39
C LYS A 190 23.71 -9.60 16.87
N LEU A 191 22.63 -9.61 16.12
CA LEU A 191 21.94 -8.42 15.61
C LEU A 191 20.51 -8.38 16.15
N ALA A 192 20.08 -7.20 16.60
CA ALA A 192 18.67 -6.89 16.85
C ALA A 192 18.10 -6.18 15.62
N MET A 193 16.95 -6.65 15.14
CA MET A 193 16.34 -6.18 13.90
C MET A 193 14.84 -5.99 14.11
N THR A 194 14.30 -4.87 13.67
CA THR A 194 12.87 -4.54 13.80
C THR A 194 12.23 -4.43 12.42
N GLY A 195 11.10 -5.12 12.23
CA GLY A 195 10.34 -5.10 10.97
C GLY A 195 9.42 -6.32 10.83
N PRO A 196 9.00 -6.68 9.60
CA PRO A 196 9.40 -6.01 8.36
C PRO A 196 8.75 -4.63 8.19
N MET A 197 9.31 -3.82 7.30
CA MET A 197 8.82 -2.50 6.93
C MET A 197 8.93 -2.31 5.41
N GLY A 198 8.24 -1.29 4.88
CA GLY A 198 8.27 -0.94 3.46
C GLY A 198 6.99 -1.31 2.72
N SER A 199 6.60 -0.42 1.81
CA SER A 199 5.49 -0.60 0.85
C SER A 199 5.98 -1.09 -0.52
N PHE A 200 7.30 -1.09 -0.74
CA PHE A 200 7.95 -1.70 -1.90
C PHE A 200 8.01 -3.22 -1.76
N PHE A 201 7.16 -3.91 -2.50
CA PHE A 201 7.17 -5.38 -2.58
C PHE A 201 6.51 -5.88 -3.87
N LEU A 202 6.83 -7.12 -4.26
CA LEU A 202 6.22 -7.80 -5.40
C LEU A 202 4.69 -7.91 -5.24
N ARG A 203 3.93 -7.31 -6.16
CA ARG A 203 2.49 -7.56 -6.31
C ARG A 203 2.26 -8.87 -7.06
N GLU A 204 1.01 -9.31 -7.12
CA GLU A 204 0.64 -10.52 -7.86
C GLU A 204 1.09 -10.40 -9.33
N PRO A 205 1.89 -11.35 -9.86
CA PRO A 205 2.56 -11.22 -11.14
C PRO A 205 1.62 -11.50 -12.32
N LEU A 206 0.61 -10.64 -12.51
CA LEU A 206 -0.42 -10.78 -13.55
C LEU A 206 -0.04 -10.11 -14.89
N ALA A 207 1.08 -9.38 -14.92
CA ALA A 207 1.58 -8.63 -16.06
C ALA A 207 3.11 -8.82 -16.22
N PRO A 208 3.69 -8.52 -17.41
CA PRO A 208 5.14 -8.46 -17.60
C PRO A 208 5.83 -7.64 -16.51
N ILE A 209 7.00 -8.09 -16.03
CA ILE A 209 7.70 -7.45 -14.91
C ILE A 209 9.00 -6.83 -15.40
N LEU A 210 9.17 -5.53 -15.13
CA LEU A 210 10.44 -4.83 -15.32
C LEU A 210 11.04 -4.42 -13.96
N LEU A 211 12.16 -5.05 -13.62
CA LEU A 211 12.95 -4.74 -12.43
C LEU A 211 14.07 -3.77 -12.80
N LEU A 212 14.26 -2.73 -11.99
CA LEU A 212 15.33 -1.75 -12.12
C LEU A 212 16.08 -1.67 -10.78
N ALA A 213 17.38 -1.91 -10.82
CA ALA A 213 18.23 -1.89 -9.62
C ALA A 213 19.38 -0.89 -9.80
N GLY A 214 19.65 -0.08 -8.78
CA GLY A 214 20.82 0.80 -8.70
C GLY A 214 21.77 0.39 -7.57
N GLY A 215 22.96 -0.12 -7.90
CA GLY A 215 23.96 -0.55 -6.91
C GLY A 215 23.40 -1.58 -5.92
N THR A 216 23.32 -1.25 -4.63
CA THR A 216 22.74 -2.17 -3.63
C THR A 216 21.21 -2.16 -3.59
N GLY A 217 20.55 -1.33 -4.39
CA GLY A 217 19.12 -1.51 -4.70
C GLY A 217 18.81 -2.85 -5.38
N LEU A 218 19.85 -3.62 -5.74
CA LEU A 218 19.74 -5.04 -6.09
C LEU A 218 19.19 -5.91 -4.95
N ALA A 219 19.37 -5.54 -3.68
CA ALA A 219 18.93 -6.35 -2.54
C ALA A 219 17.44 -6.76 -2.62
N PRO A 220 16.47 -5.83 -2.62
CA PRO A 220 15.07 -6.21 -2.70
C PRO A 220 14.72 -6.90 -4.03
N VAL A 221 15.42 -6.58 -5.12
CA VAL A 221 15.24 -7.25 -6.42
C VAL A 221 15.61 -8.73 -6.34
N LEU A 222 16.67 -9.11 -5.61
CA LEU A 222 17.00 -10.52 -5.38
C LEU A 222 15.91 -11.23 -4.57
N SER A 223 15.33 -10.56 -3.57
CA SER A 223 14.20 -11.11 -2.79
C SER A 223 12.97 -11.37 -3.68
N ILE A 224 12.67 -10.44 -4.59
CA ILE A 224 11.60 -10.57 -5.60
C ILE A 224 11.87 -11.75 -6.53
N LEU A 225 13.07 -11.83 -7.10
CA LEU A 225 13.45 -12.92 -8.01
C LEU A 225 13.38 -14.28 -7.32
N GLU A 226 13.87 -14.40 -6.08
CA GLU A 226 13.73 -15.62 -5.29
C GLU A 226 12.26 -16.02 -5.12
N LYS A 227 11.37 -15.07 -4.77
CA LYS A 227 9.94 -15.36 -4.64
C LYS A 227 9.32 -15.84 -5.96
N LEU A 228 9.68 -15.21 -7.07
CA LEU A 228 9.18 -15.59 -8.40
C LEU A 228 9.59 -17.02 -8.78
N THR A 229 10.75 -17.52 -8.32
CA THR A 229 11.14 -18.91 -8.58
C THR A 229 10.30 -19.96 -7.86
N GLU A 230 9.52 -19.55 -6.86
CA GLU A 230 8.61 -20.43 -6.13
C GLU A 230 7.24 -20.57 -6.83
N ASP A 231 6.94 -19.71 -7.81
CA ASP A 231 5.66 -19.70 -8.51
C ASP A 231 5.69 -20.64 -9.73
N GLU A 232 5.12 -21.82 -9.58
CA GLU A 232 5.00 -22.82 -10.65
C GLU A 232 4.07 -22.39 -11.79
N LEU A 233 3.23 -21.37 -11.58
CA LEU A 233 2.25 -20.86 -12.54
C LEU A 233 2.68 -19.55 -13.22
N LEU A 234 3.90 -19.07 -12.94
CA LEU A 234 4.41 -17.83 -13.52
C LEU A 234 4.48 -17.94 -15.06
N ASP A 235 3.66 -17.15 -15.74
CA ASP A 235 3.52 -17.12 -17.21
C ASP A 235 3.75 -15.72 -17.80
N VAL A 236 4.48 -14.87 -17.08
CA VAL A 236 4.82 -13.51 -17.50
C VAL A 236 6.34 -13.35 -17.64
N PRO A 237 6.81 -12.57 -18.63
CA PRO A 237 8.24 -12.31 -18.80
C PRO A 237 8.77 -11.41 -17.68
N VAL A 238 9.99 -11.68 -17.22
CA VAL A 238 10.68 -10.89 -16.21
C VAL A 238 11.98 -10.35 -16.79
N ARG A 239 12.19 -9.04 -16.72
CA ARG A 239 13.40 -8.37 -17.20
C ARG A 239 14.03 -7.55 -16.09
N LEU A 240 15.36 -7.57 -16.00
CA LEU A 240 16.11 -6.72 -15.06
C LEU A 240 17.12 -5.82 -15.78
N VAL A 241 17.08 -4.53 -15.46
CA VAL A 241 18.16 -3.58 -15.79
C VAL A 241 18.93 -3.24 -14.52
N TYR A 242 20.19 -3.66 -14.45
CA TYR A 242 21.04 -3.45 -13.27
C TYR A 242 22.08 -2.36 -13.52
N GLY A 243 21.85 -1.18 -12.95
CA GLY A 243 22.74 -0.03 -13.03
C GLY A 243 23.74 0.05 -11.88
N ALA A 244 24.97 0.44 -12.20
CA ALA A 244 26.03 0.72 -11.23
C ALA A 244 26.83 1.96 -11.63
N THR A 245 27.47 2.61 -10.65
CA THR A 245 28.40 3.71 -10.96
C THR A 245 29.71 3.14 -11.50
N PHE A 246 30.35 2.24 -10.77
CA PHE A 246 31.62 1.62 -11.14
C PHE A 246 31.44 0.12 -11.42
N ASP A 247 32.31 -0.47 -12.23
CA ASP A 247 32.28 -1.91 -12.55
C ASP A 247 32.34 -2.80 -11.29
N MET A 248 33.11 -2.37 -10.29
CA MET A 248 33.23 -3.08 -9.00
C MET A 248 31.94 -3.08 -8.17
N ASP A 249 30.95 -2.24 -8.50
CA ASP A 249 29.66 -2.21 -7.81
C ASP A 249 28.67 -3.22 -8.42
N LEU A 250 28.99 -3.83 -9.58
CA LEU A 250 28.22 -4.92 -10.16
C LEU A 250 28.53 -6.23 -9.43
N VAL A 251 27.72 -6.52 -8.41
CA VAL A 251 27.89 -7.70 -7.55
C VAL A 251 26.77 -8.71 -7.78
N LYS A 252 26.93 -9.94 -7.28
CA LYS A 252 25.92 -11.02 -7.36
C LYS A 252 25.54 -11.43 -8.80
N LEU A 253 26.39 -11.17 -9.79
CA LEU A 253 26.14 -11.54 -11.18
C LEU A 253 25.99 -13.06 -11.36
N ASP A 254 26.74 -13.85 -10.58
CA ASP A 254 26.63 -15.31 -10.52
C ASP A 254 25.26 -15.77 -10.02
N VAL A 255 24.69 -15.07 -9.03
CA VAL A 255 23.33 -15.33 -8.55
C VAL A 255 22.30 -14.93 -9.60
N LEU A 256 22.47 -13.78 -10.26
CA LEU A 256 21.61 -13.34 -11.35
C LEU A 256 21.62 -14.32 -12.53
N ASP A 257 22.79 -14.83 -12.90
CA ASP A 257 22.92 -15.83 -13.95
C ASP A 257 22.15 -17.11 -13.59
N SER A 258 22.11 -17.50 -12.31
CA SER A 258 21.37 -18.68 -11.86
C SER A 258 19.85 -18.56 -12.04
N PHE A 259 19.30 -17.34 -12.03
CA PHE A 259 17.86 -17.14 -12.24
C PHE A 259 17.43 -17.42 -13.68
N ARG A 260 18.33 -17.32 -14.66
CA ARG A 260 18.03 -17.70 -16.05
C ARG A 260 17.65 -19.17 -16.20
N ASP A 261 18.15 -20.02 -15.30
CA ASP A 261 17.83 -21.45 -15.29
C ASP A 261 16.63 -21.79 -14.38
N ARG A 262 16.27 -20.89 -13.45
CA ARG A 262 15.24 -21.12 -12.43
C ARG A 262 13.90 -20.47 -12.75
N LEU A 263 13.89 -19.43 -13.60
CA LEU A 263 12.69 -18.75 -14.05
C LEU A 263 12.39 -19.12 -15.51
N PRO A 264 11.11 -19.24 -15.91
CA PRO A 264 10.73 -19.67 -17.24
C PRO A 264 11.12 -18.67 -18.35
N ASP A 265 11.01 -17.38 -18.08
CA ASP A 265 11.36 -16.30 -19.00
C ASP A 265 11.99 -15.12 -18.25
N PHE A 266 13.26 -15.28 -17.87
CA PHE A 266 14.06 -14.24 -17.22
C PHE A 266 15.30 -13.90 -18.02
N ASP A 267 15.57 -12.60 -18.17
CA ASP A 267 16.89 -12.12 -18.59
C ASP A 267 17.21 -10.79 -17.92
N TYR A 268 18.50 -10.46 -17.87
CA TYR A 268 18.99 -9.20 -17.34
C TYR A 268 20.18 -8.68 -18.12
N PHE A 269 20.40 -7.38 -18.01
CA PHE A 269 21.64 -6.77 -18.45
C PHE A 269 22.09 -5.66 -17.49
N THR A 270 23.39 -5.39 -17.52
CA THR A 270 24.04 -4.38 -16.68
C THR A 270 24.30 -3.09 -17.45
N VAL A 271 24.37 -1.98 -16.72
CA VAL A 271 24.72 -0.65 -17.24
C VAL A 271 25.67 0.02 -16.25
N VAL A 272 26.75 0.63 -16.75
CA VAL A 272 27.76 1.31 -15.91
C VAL A 272 27.88 2.78 -16.31
N SER A 273 27.76 3.68 -15.34
CA SER A 273 27.72 5.12 -15.61
C SER A 273 29.09 5.82 -15.59
N ASP A 274 30.14 5.19 -15.05
CA ASP A 274 31.49 5.75 -15.04
C ASP A 274 31.99 6.00 -16.48
N PRO A 275 32.34 7.25 -16.86
CA PRO A 275 32.86 7.55 -18.19
C PRO A 275 34.12 6.75 -18.56
N GLU A 276 34.90 6.33 -17.57
CA GLU A 276 36.17 5.62 -17.76
C GLU A 276 35.99 4.09 -17.87
N THR A 277 34.77 3.56 -17.71
CA THR A 277 34.51 2.12 -17.83
C THR A 277 34.74 1.63 -19.26
N ASP A 278 35.14 0.37 -19.41
CA ASP A 278 35.13 -0.37 -20.69
C ASP A 278 33.88 -1.27 -20.85
N HIS A 279 32.89 -1.14 -19.96
CA HIS A 279 31.65 -1.90 -20.00
C HIS A 279 30.88 -1.71 -21.32
N GLU A 280 30.19 -2.76 -21.79
CA GLU A 280 29.52 -2.77 -23.09
C GLU A 280 28.35 -1.77 -23.19
N ARG A 281 27.59 -1.61 -22.10
CA ARG A 281 26.52 -0.63 -21.95
C ARG A 281 26.96 0.44 -20.97
N LYS A 282 27.24 1.63 -21.50
CA LYS A 282 27.64 2.82 -20.74
C LYS A 282 26.47 3.77 -20.55
N GLY A 283 26.50 4.58 -19.49
CA GLY A 283 25.48 5.59 -19.20
C GLY A 283 24.55 5.16 -18.07
N TYR A 284 23.27 5.52 -18.17
CA TYR A 284 22.26 5.25 -17.14
C TYR A 284 21.23 4.24 -17.62
N VAL A 285 20.50 3.62 -16.69
CA VAL A 285 19.51 2.59 -17.02
C VAL A 285 18.46 3.09 -18.03
N THR A 286 18.08 4.37 -17.95
CA THR A 286 17.12 5.02 -18.85
C THR A 286 17.58 5.03 -20.31
N ASP A 287 18.89 5.06 -20.56
CA ASP A 287 19.46 5.08 -21.93
C ASP A 287 19.28 3.74 -22.65
N HIS A 288 19.05 2.66 -21.90
CA HIS A 288 18.99 1.28 -22.41
C HIS A 288 17.60 0.64 -22.27
N MET A 289 16.65 1.36 -21.67
CA MET A 289 15.25 0.93 -21.61
C MET A 289 14.54 1.16 -22.95
N THR A 290 13.84 0.14 -23.44
CA THR A 290 13.13 0.17 -24.73
C THR A 290 11.63 -0.03 -24.52
N ASP A 291 10.80 0.27 -25.53
CA ASP A 291 9.36 0.00 -25.47
C ASP A 291 9.04 -1.50 -25.31
N GLU A 292 9.93 -2.37 -25.79
CA GLU A 292 9.82 -3.82 -25.59
C GLU A 292 9.89 -4.21 -24.12
N HIS A 293 10.82 -3.61 -23.35
CA HIS A 293 10.92 -3.86 -21.90
C HIS A 293 9.68 -3.40 -21.13
N LEU A 294 8.97 -2.41 -21.65
CA LEU A 294 7.78 -1.85 -21.01
C LEU A 294 6.49 -2.48 -21.51
N HIS A 295 6.56 -3.39 -22.50
CA HIS A 295 5.39 -3.99 -23.12
C HIS A 295 4.33 -2.94 -23.50
N ASP A 296 4.77 -1.84 -24.11
CA ASP A 296 3.92 -0.70 -24.49
C ASP A 296 3.10 -0.09 -23.32
N GLY A 297 3.64 -0.14 -22.10
CA GLY A 297 3.01 0.38 -20.87
C GLY A 297 2.25 -0.67 -20.05
N GLU A 298 2.21 -1.92 -20.50
CA GLU A 298 1.55 -3.02 -19.79
C GLU A 298 2.42 -3.67 -18.72
N ALA A 299 3.71 -3.32 -18.63
CA ALA A 299 4.60 -3.90 -17.62
C ALA A 299 4.42 -3.25 -16.24
N ASP A 300 4.46 -4.09 -15.20
CA ASP A 300 4.64 -3.66 -13.82
C ASP A 300 6.12 -3.34 -13.57
N VAL A 301 6.40 -2.09 -13.22
CA VAL A 301 7.77 -1.60 -13.06
C VAL A 301 8.13 -1.48 -11.58
N TYR A 302 9.23 -2.12 -11.17
CA TYR A 302 9.76 -2.07 -9.81
C TYR A 302 11.17 -1.47 -9.81
N LEU A 303 11.38 -0.38 -9.07
CA LEU A 303 12.64 0.34 -9.05
C LEU A 303 13.18 0.51 -7.63
N CYS A 304 14.40 0.03 -7.38
CA CYS A 304 15.09 0.32 -6.12
C CYS A 304 16.50 0.87 -6.39
N GLY A 305 16.84 1.99 -5.73
CA GLY A 305 18.16 2.59 -5.90
C GLY A 305 18.35 3.91 -5.15
N PRO A 306 19.43 4.64 -5.46
CA PRO A 306 19.67 5.95 -4.86
C PRO A 306 18.63 6.98 -5.37
N PRO A 307 18.24 7.99 -4.56
CA PRO A 307 17.20 8.95 -4.92
C PRO A 307 17.36 9.60 -6.32
N PRO A 308 18.57 10.02 -6.76
CA PRO A 308 18.74 10.60 -8.10
C PRO A 308 18.38 9.65 -9.24
N MET A 309 18.61 8.34 -9.07
CA MET A 309 18.22 7.34 -10.07
C MET A 309 16.71 7.16 -10.10
N VAL A 310 16.08 7.12 -8.92
CA VAL A 310 14.63 6.98 -8.80
C VAL A 310 13.91 8.13 -9.50
N GLU A 311 14.34 9.37 -9.24
CA GLU A 311 13.74 10.54 -9.88
C GLU A 311 13.99 10.59 -11.40
N ALA A 312 15.20 10.24 -11.85
CA ALA A 312 15.49 10.20 -13.29
C ALA A 312 14.60 9.21 -14.05
N VAL A 313 14.37 8.01 -13.47
CA VAL A 313 13.48 7.02 -14.07
C VAL A 313 12.01 7.46 -14.01
N ARG A 314 11.57 8.08 -12.91
CA ARG A 314 10.20 8.64 -12.79
C ARG A 314 9.89 9.62 -13.91
N VAL A 315 10.77 10.60 -14.12
CA VAL A 315 10.64 11.59 -15.20
C VAL A 315 10.67 10.91 -16.57
N PHE A 316 11.60 9.98 -16.77
CA PHE A 316 11.70 9.26 -18.04
C PHE A 316 10.43 8.46 -18.39
N LEU A 317 9.80 7.81 -17.41
CA LEU A 317 8.57 7.05 -17.62
C LEU A 317 7.36 7.94 -17.86
N SER A 318 7.24 9.08 -17.17
CA SER A 318 6.11 10.00 -17.31
C SER A 318 6.10 10.74 -18.64
N GLU A 319 7.26 10.91 -19.29
CA GLU A 319 7.38 11.52 -20.62
C GLU A 319 7.06 10.55 -21.77
N ARG A 320 6.82 9.26 -21.49
CA ARG A 320 6.49 8.28 -22.54
C ARG A 320 5.05 8.44 -23.03
N PRO A 321 4.75 8.09 -24.30
CA PRO A 321 3.38 8.08 -24.81
C PRO A 321 2.45 7.15 -24.02
N ASN A 322 2.97 5.99 -23.60
CA ASN A 322 2.27 4.97 -22.84
C ASN A 322 3.07 4.69 -21.55
N PRO A 323 2.86 5.48 -20.47
CA PRO A 323 3.50 5.21 -19.19
C PRO A 323 2.98 3.89 -18.59
N PRO A 324 3.80 3.18 -17.78
CA PRO A 324 3.36 1.95 -17.13
C PRO A 324 2.18 2.21 -16.20
N ALA A 325 1.20 1.31 -16.21
CA ALA A 325 0.04 1.40 -15.32
C ALA A 325 0.44 1.31 -13.84
N ASN A 326 1.45 0.49 -13.53
CA ASN A 326 1.95 0.27 -12.18
C ASN A 326 3.46 0.57 -12.11
N PHE A 327 3.82 1.48 -11.20
CA PHE A 327 5.22 1.87 -10.95
C PHE A 327 5.48 1.93 -9.45
N TYR A 328 6.23 0.95 -8.95
CA TYR A 328 6.60 0.83 -7.54
C TYR A 328 8.07 1.19 -7.37
N TYR A 329 8.40 1.96 -6.34
CA TYR A 329 9.78 2.35 -6.12
C TYR A 329 10.18 2.45 -4.65
N GLU A 330 11.47 2.30 -4.39
CA GLU A 330 12.10 2.45 -3.08
C GLU A 330 13.39 3.30 -3.19
N LYS A 331 13.56 4.25 -2.28
CA LYS A 331 14.69 5.19 -2.27
C LYS A 331 15.62 4.87 -1.11
N PHE A 332 16.88 4.56 -1.42
CA PHE A 332 17.91 4.40 -0.40
C PHE A 332 18.49 5.74 0.02
N SER A 333 17.76 6.48 0.85
CA SER A 333 18.17 7.76 1.41
C SER A 333 19.27 7.57 2.46
N SER A 334 20.32 8.41 2.42
CA SER A 334 21.34 8.38 3.47
C SER A 334 20.79 9.02 4.75
N ALA A 335 20.72 8.26 5.84
CA ALA A 335 20.38 8.80 7.17
C ALA A 335 21.37 9.88 7.68
N ALA A 336 22.52 10.06 7.00
CA ALA A 336 23.31 11.26 7.13
C ALA A 336 22.78 12.31 6.16
N GLY A 337 22.06 13.31 6.66
CA GLY A 337 21.85 14.55 5.90
C GLY A 337 23.18 15.11 5.39
N PRO A 338 23.18 15.99 4.38
CA PRO A 338 24.39 16.40 3.70
C PRO A 338 25.36 17.08 4.67
N ALA A 339 26.41 16.35 5.04
CA ALA A 339 27.56 16.91 5.72
C ALA A 339 28.38 17.71 4.70
N GLY A 340 27.96 18.96 4.47
CA GLY A 340 28.81 20.08 4.05
C GLY A 340 29.64 19.94 2.76
N ALA A 341 29.21 20.75 1.77
CA ALA A 341 29.98 21.37 0.69
C ALA A 341 30.12 20.62 -0.65
N GLY A 342 29.38 21.14 -1.65
CA GLY A 342 29.64 20.93 -3.07
C GLY A 342 28.40 20.93 -3.97
N SER A 343 27.41 21.81 -3.76
CA SER A 343 26.32 22.00 -4.71
C SER A 343 26.87 22.59 -6.02
N ALA A 344 26.74 21.85 -7.12
CA ALA A 344 26.75 22.45 -8.45
C ALA A 344 25.41 23.16 -8.63
N GLU A 345 25.42 24.48 -8.45
CA GLU A 345 24.24 25.36 -8.58
C GLU A 345 23.77 25.44 -10.04
N VAL A 346 22.46 25.32 -10.24
CA VAL A 346 21.74 25.93 -11.36
C VAL A 346 21.04 27.17 -10.78
N GLU A 347 21.49 28.37 -11.19
CA GLU A 347 20.99 29.66 -10.72
C GLU A 347 19.56 29.94 -11.18
N VAL A 348 18.65 30.23 -10.24
CA VAL A 348 17.51 31.13 -10.44
C VAL A 348 17.35 32.02 -9.21
N THR A 349 17.46 33.33 -9.41
CA THR A 349 17.46 34.37 -8.37
C THR A 349 16.05 34.83 -7.97
N SER A 350 15.76 34.93 -6.67
CA SER A 350 15.12 36.13 -6.06
C SER A 350 15.14 36.08 -4.51
N SER A 351 15.18 37.25 -3.89
CA SER A 351 15.60 37.55 -2.50
C SER A 351 14.46 37.76 -1.49
N SER A 352 14.60 37.29 -0.24
CA SER A 352 14.91 38.08 0.98
C SER A 352 14.28 37.57 2.31
N SER A 353 15.18 37.24 3.26
CA SER A 353 15.23 37.56 4.72
C SER A 353 14.14 37.14 5.74
N GLY A 354 14.60 36.49 6.82
CA GLY A 354 14.03 36.59 8.19
C GLY A 354 14.50 35.49 9.16
N GLU A 355 15.35 35.82 10.14
CA GLU A 355 15.93 34.94 11.18
C GLU A 355 14.99 34.68 12.39
N GLY A 356 15.18 33.55 13.11
CA GLY A 356 14.66 33.35 14.47
C GLY A 356 14.95 31.95 15.07
N ASP A 357 15.81 31.91 16.08
CA ASP A 357 16.35 30.77 16.84
C ASP A 357 15.41 30.26 17.96
N SER A 358 15.35 28.94 18.25
CA SER A 358 15.63 28.34 19.58
C SER A 358 15.03 26.95 19.86
N ALA A 359 15.87 26.16 20.55
CA ALA A 359 15.57 25.14 21.58
C ALA A 359 15.13 23.71 21.17
N ARG A 360 15.97 22.76 21.60
CA ARG A 360 15.79 21.30 21.65
C ARG A 360 14.93 20.92 22.86
N ASP A 361 14.09 19.89 22.71
CA ASP A 361 13.71 19.00 23.82
C ASP A 361 13.60 17.55 23.32
N GLU A 362 14.25 16.64 24.05
CA GLU A 362 14.26 15.18 23.84
C GLU A 362 12.94 14.57 24.34
N ILE A 363 12.27 13.75 23.52
CA ILE A 363 11.16 12.89 23.97
C ILE A 363 11.45 11.45 23.57
N SER A 364 11.75 10.62 24.58
CA SER A 364 11.87 9.16 24.48
C SER A 364 10.50 8.53 24.73
N VAL A 365 10.02 7.65 23.84
CA VAL A 365 8.81 6.85 24.07
C VAL A 365 9.13 5.36 23.94
N ALA A 366 9.09 4.66 25.07
CA ALA A 366 9.05 3.20 25.13
C ALA A 366 7.60 2.77 25.41
N SER A 367 7.04 1.85 24.63
CA SER A 367 5.68 1.31 24.85
C SER A 367 5.70 -0.15 25.35
N PRO A 368 5.01 -0.47 26.46
CA PRO A 368 4.84 -1.83 26.96
C PRO A 368 3.65 -2.55 26.31
N GLY A 369 3.79 -3.87 26.16
CA GLY A 369 2.93 -4.75 25.35
C GLY A 369 1.50 -5.04 25.84
N VAL A 370 0.70 -5.54 24.90
CA VAL A 370 -0.66 -6.08 25.09
C VAL A 370 -0.86 -7.29 24.16
N VAL A 371 -1.47 -8.35 24.70
CA VAL A 371 -1.78 -9.64 24.05
C VAL A 371 -3.01 -9.51 23.12
N THR A 372 -2.95 -10.12 21.93
CA THR A 372 -3.99 -10.12 20.88
C THR A 372 -4.95 -11.31 20.99
N GLY A 373 -6.23 -11.09 20.67
CA GLY A 373 -7.24 -12.14 20.54
C GLY A 373 -8.67 -11.63 20.74
N GLU A 374 -9.35 -11.23 19.66
CA GLU A 374 -10.82 -11.14 19.63
C GLU A 374 -11.36 -11.97 18.46
N VAL A 375 -12.47 -12.65 18.71
CA VAL A 375 -13.19 -13.50 17.75
C VAL A 375 -14.35 -12.68 17.20
N HIS A 376 -14.35 -12.38 15.90
CA HIS A 376 -15.46 -11.66 15.24
C HIS A 376 -16.70 -12.57 15.15
N SER A 377 -17.88 -12.04 15.49
CA SER A 377 -19.16 -12.74 15.35
C SER A 377 -19.78 -12.44 13.98
N ALA A 378 -20.66 -13.32 13.48
CA ALA A 378 -21.32 -13.14 12.17
C ALA A 378 -22.08 -11.80 12.05
N LYS A 379 -22.60 -11.26 13.17
CA LYS A 379 -23.20 -9.92 13.21
C LYS A 379 -22.19 -8.80 13.05
N ALA A 380 -21.03 -8.92 13.72
CA ALA A 380 -19.97 -7.92 13.61
C ALA A 380 -19.47 -7.84 12.16
N ASP A 381 -19.28 -9.00 11.52
CA ASP A 381 -18.86 -9.08 10.12
C ASP A 381 -19.92 -8.48 9.17
N SER A 382 -21.20 -8.82 9.36
CA SER A 382 -22.29 -8.25 8.56
C SER A 382 -22.44 -6.74 8.75
N THR A 383 -22.30 -6.20 9.97
CA THR A 383 -22.33 -4.75 10.20
C THR A 383 -21.23 -4.06 9.41
N SER A 384 -20.00 -4.54 9.52
CA SER A 384 -18.85 -3.93 8.86
C SER A 384 -18.99 -3.91 7.34
N GLN A 385 -19.58 -4.95 6.73
CA GLN A 385 -19.81 -4.99 5.29
C GLN A 385 -20.86 -3.96 4.83
N PHE A 386 -21.95 -3.80 5.58
CA PHE A 386 -23.00 -2.82 5.25
C PHE A 386 -22.53 -1.38 5.47
N GLU A 387 -21.78 -1.12 6.55
CA GLU A 387 -21.09 0.16 6.76
C GLU A 387 -20.10 0.47 5.64
N ALA A 388 -19.37 -0.54 5.16
CA ALA A 388 -18.48 -0.40 4.00
C ALA A 388 -19.25 0.00 2.74
N ARG A 389 -20.37 -0.68 2.47
CA ARG A 389 -21.24 -0.37 1.34
C ARG A 389 -21.72 1.08 1.41
N MET A 390 -22.17 1.53 2.57
CA MET A 390 -22.65 2.89 2.80
C MET A 390 -21.56 3.94 2.54
N ALA A 391 -20.34 3.74 3.04
CA ALA A 391 -19.23 4.67 2.82
C ALA A 391 -18.91 4.81 1.31
N LEU A 392 -18.83 3.68 0.60
CA LEU A 392 -18.64 3.66 -0.84
C LEU A 392 -19.80 4.33 -1.59
N GLU A 393 -21.05 4.12 -1.15
CA GLU A 393 -22.24 4.74 -1.75
C GLU A 393 -22.25 6.25 -1.61
N LEU A 394 -21.79 6.77 -0.47
CA LEU A 394 -21.64 8.22 -0.25
C LEU A 394 -20.57 8.82 -1.17
N GLY A 395 -19.45 8.12 -1.37
CA GLY A 395 -18.43 8.51 -2.35
C GLY A 395 -18.94 8.44 -3.80
N ALA A 396 -19.66 7.39 -4.15
CA ALA A 396 -20.25 7.23 -5.49
C ALA A 396 -21.33 8.29 -5.78
N LEU A 397 -22.13 8.66 -4.78
CA LEU A 397 -23.09 9.76 -4.86
C LEU A 397 -22.37 11.06 -5.22
N GLU A 398 -21.27 11.38 -4.53
CA GLU A 398 -20.52 12.60 -4.76
C GLU A 398 -20.02 12.73 -6.20
N LEU A 399 -19.44 11.64 -6.71
CA LEU A 399 -18.82 11.61 -8.03
C LEU A 399 -19.85 11.59 -9.17
N SER A 400 -21.07 11.11 -8.91
CA SER A 400 -22.08 10.87 -9.95
C SER A 400 -23.18 11.93 -10.00
N LEU A 401 -23.51 12.61 -8.89
CA LEU A 401 -24.71 13.46 -8.76
C LEU A 401 -24.85 14.48 -9.90
N HIS A 402 -23.78 15.20 -10.25
CA HIS A 402 -23.81 16.22 -11.30
C HIS A 402 -23.73 15.68 -12.73
N ARG A 403 -23.53 14.36 -12.89
CA ARG A 403 -23.34 13.68 -14.18
C ARG A 403 -24.58 12.90 -14.62
N LEU A 404 -25.51 12.64 -13.71
CA LEU A 404 -26.74 11.89 -13.98
C LEU A 404 -27.67 12.67 -14.92
N LYS A 405 -28.06 12.02 -16.02
CA LYS A 405 -29.04 12.56 -16.98
C LYS A 405 -30.43 12.08 -16.61
N LYS A 406 -31.45 12.71 -17.21
CA LYS A 406 -32.85 12.31 -17.03
C LYS A 406 -33.09 10.81 -17.28
N ILE A 407 -32.47 10.24 -18.31
CA ILE A 407 -32.59 8.80 -18.60
C ILE A 407 -31.96 7.92 -17.50
N ASP A 408 -30.91 8.42 -16.86
CA ASP A 408 -30.26 7.72 -15.75
C ASP A 408 -31.16 7.74 -14.51
N LEU A 409 -31.82 8.88 -14.24
CA LEU A 409 -32.78 9.00 -13.13
C LEU A 409 -34.05 8.16 -13.35
N GLU A 410 -34.52 8.05 -14.60
CA GLU A 410 -35.64 7.16 -14.97
C GLU A 410 -35.27 5.69 -14.72
N GLU A 411 -34.05 5.29 -15.08
CA GLU A 411 -33.53 3.95 -14.82
C GLU A 411 -33.34 3.69 -13.32
N TYR A 412 -32.77 4.65 -12.59
CA TYR A 412 -32.55 4.51 -11.15
C TYR A 412 -33.88 4.32 -10.39
N ARG A 413 -34.92 5.05 -10.82
CA ARG A 413 -36.29 4.88 -10.30
C ARG A 413 -36.87 3.51 -10.66
N ARG A 414 -36.62 2.99 -11.86
CA ARG A 414 -37.06 1.66 -12.29
C ARG A 414 -36.46 0.57 -11.40
N LEU A 415 -35.17 0.68 -11.09
CA LEU A 415 -34.47 -0.24 -10.20
C LEU A 415 -35.08 -0.19 -8.78
N ALA A 416 -35.29 1.00 -8.21
CA ALA A 416 -35.94 1.14 -6.90
C ALA A 416 -37.33 0.48 -6.84
N VAL A 417 -38.14 0.63 -7.90
CA VAL A 417 -39.45 -0.02 -8.00
C VAL A 417 -39.29 -1.55 -8.07
N ALA A 418 -38.33 -2.05 -8.84
CA ALA A 418 -38.07 -3.48 -8.97
C ALA A 418 -37.69 -4.12 -7.62
N VAL A 419 -36.87 -3.46 -6.79
CA VAL A 419 -36.58 -3.96 -5.43
C VAL A 419 -37.87 -4.09 -4.62
N ASN A 420 -38.73 -3.07 -4.69
CA ASN A 420 -39.94 -3.01 -3.91
C ASN A 420 -41.03 -4.01 -4.36
N GLU A 421 -40.97 -4.53 -5.58
CA GLU A 421 -41.85 -5.61 -6.03
C GLU A 421 -41.67 -6.90 -5.22
N HIS A 422 -40.53 -7.04 -4.54
CA HIS A 422 -40.21 -8.17 -3.66
C HIS A 422 -40.48 -7.90 -2.17
N ILE A 423 -41.17 -6.80 -1.84
CA ILE A 423 -41.54 -6.41 -0.47
C ILE A 423 -43.06 -6.21 -0.37
N ASP A 424 -43.71 -6.87 0.60
CA ASP A 424 -45.10 -6.64 0.99
C ASP A 424 -45.17 -6.13 2.43
N GLY A 425 -45.20 -4.80 2.59
CA GLY A 425 -45.12 -4.15 3.89
C GLY A 425 -43.78 -4.40 4.57
N GLU A 426 -43.80 -5.09 5.72
CA GLU A 426 -42.59 -5.49 6.45
C GLU A 426 -42.15 -6.92 6.12
N LYS A 427 -42.52 -7.44 4.94
CA LYS A 427 -42.18 -8.81 4.55
C LYS A 427 -41.45 -8.90 3.23
N ILE A 428 -40.41 -9.72 3.20
CA ILE A 428 -39.76 -10.15 1.97
C ILE A 428 -40.58 -11.30 1.40
N ILE A 429 -41.07 -11.16 0.17
CA ILE A 429 -41.89 -12.20 -0.49
C ILE A 429 -41.06 -13.19 -1.31
N ASP A 430 -39.88 -12.76 -1.76
CA ASP A 430 -38.90 -13.56 -2.50
C ASP A 430 -37.51 -13.01 -2.16
N SER A 431 -36.77 -13.75 -1.32
CA SER A 431 -35.48 -13.30 -0.79
C SER A 431 -34.39 -13.24 -1.86
N GLU A 432 -34.31 -14.27 -2.71
CA GLU A 432 -33.29 -14.33 -3.78
C GLU A 432 -33.52 -13.24 -4.83
N ALA A 433 -34.78 -13.00 -5.21
CA ALA A 433 -35.10 -11.92 -6.15
C ALA A 433 -34.93 -10.53 -5.51
N PHE A 434 -35.26 -10.38 -4.21
CA PHE A 434 -35.02 -9.15 -3.46
C PHE A 434 -33.54 -8.80 -3.41
N THR A 435 -32.66 -9.72 -3.02
CA THR A 435 -31.21 -9.46 -2.91
C THR A 435 -30.59 -9.09 -4.24
N ALA A 436 -30.98 -9.76 -5.32
CA ALA A 436 -30.52 -9.46 -6.67
C ALA A 436 -30.95 -8.07 -7.14
N ALA A 437 -32.25 -7.74 -7.03
CA ALA A 437 -32.77 -6.43 -7.40
C ALA A 437 -32.16 -5.31 -6.53
N ASN A 438 -32.00 -5.58 -5.23
CA ASN A 438 -31.37 -4.65 -4.29
C ASN A 438 -29.92 -4.35 -4.70
N ASN A 439 -29.14 -5.36 -5.11
CA ASN A 439 -27.80 -5.15 -5.62
C ASN A 439 -27.79 -4.28 -6.88
N GLU A 440 -28.68 -4.54 -7.85
CA GLU A 440 -28.75 -3.70 -9.06
C GLU A 440 -29.05 -2.24 -8.73
N PHE A 441 -29.93 -1.99 -7.76
CA PHE A 441 -30.24 -0.64 -7.28
C PHE A 441 -29.01 0.06 -6.69
N HIS A 442 -28.28 -0.59 -5.78
CA HIS A 442 -27.11 0.01 -5.15
C HIS A 442 -25.91 0.15 -6.10
N GLU A 443 -25.66 -0.86 -6.94
CA GLU A 443 -24.58 -0.84 -7.94
C GLU A 443 -24.74 0.29 -8.97
N PHE A 444 -25.99 0.73 -9.22
CA PHE A 444 -26.29 1.75 -10.22
C PHE A 444 -25.42 3.00 -10.08
N LEU A 445 -25.32 3.59 -8.89
CA LEU A 445 -24.53 4.82 -8.69
C LEU A 445 -23.05 4.59 -9.00
N PHE A 446 -22.50 3.44 -8.61
CA PHE A 446 -21.12 3.05 -8.90
C PHE A 446 -20.85 2.98 -10.39
N THR A 447 -21.74 2.38 -11.18
CA THR A 447 -21.58 2.35 -12.64
C THR A 447 -21.59 3.74 -13.27
N ARG A 448 -22.30 4.69 -12.66
CA ARG A 448 -22.42 6.07 -13.15
C ARG A 448 -21.27 6.97 -12.75
N THR A 449 -20.42 6.56 -11.81
CA THR A 449 -19.16 7.26 -11.52
C THR A 449 -18.18 7.19 -12.70
N GLY A 450 -18.23 6.12 -13.50
CA GLY A 450 -17.22 5.84 -14.52
C GLY A 450 -15.84 5.48 -13.94
N ASN A 451 -15.77 5.17 -12.64
CA ASN A 451 -14.56 4.73 -11.94
C ASN A 451 -14.59 3.19 -11.79
N PRO A 452 -13.78 2.44 -12.57
CA PRO A 452 -13.79 0.98 -12.50
C PRO A 452 -13.24 0.44 -11.17
N ALA A 453 -12.33 1.15 -10.50
CA ALA A 453 -11.79 0.75 -9.20
C ALA A 453 -12.85 0.84 -8.10
N LEU A 454 -13.61 1.94 -8.06
CA LEU A 454 -14.69 2.11 -7.09
C LEU A 454 -15.83 1.07 -7.29
N LEU A 455 -16.14 0.75 -8.55
CA LEU A 455 -17.09 -0.33 -8.87
C LEU A 455 -16.55 -1.71 -8.44
N ALA A 456 -15.26 -1.97 -8.62
CA ALA A 456 -14.61 -3.19 -8.16
C ALA A 456 -14.62 -3.28 -6.63
N ALA A 457 -14.32 -2.19 -5.93
CA ALA A 457 -14.38 -2.12 -4.46
C ALA A 457 -15.78 -2.46 -3.93
N TYR A 458 -16.85 -1.92 -4.55
CA TYR A 458 -18.23 -2.28 -4.21
C TYR A 458 -18.50 -3.78 -4.42
N ARG A 459 -18.12 -4.34 -5.57
CA ARG A 459 -18.34 -5.76 -5.89
C ARG A 459 -17.59 -6.70 -4.95
N ASN A 460 -16.41 -6.31 -4.50
CA ASN A 460 -15.57 -7.09 -3.58
C ASN A 460 -16.14 -7.17 -2.16
N LEU A 461 -17.11 -6.33 -1.80
CA LEU A 461 -17.80 -6.44 -0.50
C LEU A 461 -18.66 -7.70 -0.36
N ALA A 462 -18.97 -8.37 -1.48
CA ALA A 462 -19.77 -9.60 -1.53
C ALA A 462 -21.12 -9.49 -0.78
N ILE A 463 -21.75 -8.30 -0.79
CA ILE A 463 -23.00 -8.02 -0.07
C ILE A 463 -24.11 -9.01 -0.42
N VAL A 464 -24.22 -9.40 -1.69
CA VAL A 464 -25.21 -10.37 -2.16
C VAL A 464 -25.04 -11.73 -1.48
N GLU A 465 -23.82 -12.22 -1.32
CA GLU A 465 -23.57 -13.51 -0.68
C GLU A 465 -23.96 -13.50 0.80
N VAL A 466 -23.68 -12.38 1.47
CA VAL A 466 -23.99 -12.16 2.88
C VAL A 466 -25.49 -12.07 3.08
N MET A 467 -26.18 -11.30 2.24
CA MET A 467 -27.63 -11.18 2.24
C MET A 467 -28.31 -12.51 1.91
N ASN A 468 -27.87 -13.23 0.88
CA ASN A 468 -28.45 -14.54 0.53
C ASN A 468 -28.28 -15.57 1.63
N ARG A 469 -27.16 -15.52 2.36
CA ARG A 469 -26.94 -16.39 3.51
C ARG A 469 -27.93 -16.06 4.62
N ALA A 470 -27.92 -14.82 5.12
CA ALA A 470 -28.71 -14.43 6.28
C ALA A 470 -30.22 -14.38 5.99
N LEU A 471 -30.62 -13.98 4.79
CA LEU A 471 -32.02 -13.78 4.42
C LEU A 471 -32.67 -15.01 3.77
N ALA A 472 -31.97 -16.16 3.68
CA ALA A 472 -32.46 -17.35 2.99
C ALA A 472 -33.89 -17.74 3.42
N ASP A 473 -34.16 -17.71 4.73
CA ASP A 473 -35.45 -18.03 5.34
C ASP A 473 -36.14 -16.79 5.96
N ALA A 474 -35.58 -15.60 5.77
CA ALA A 474 -36.11 -14.38 6.37
C ALA A 474 -37.42 -13.95 5.71
N THR A 475 -38.43 -13.70 6.54
CA THR A 475 -39.75 -13.24 6.09
C THR A 475 -40.04 -11.81 6.47
N TRP A 476 -39.09 -11.13 7.12
CA TRP A 476 -39.27 -9.78 7.66
C TRP A 476 -38.19 -8.82 7.16
N ILE A 477 -38.59 -7.58 6.93
CA ILE A 477 -37.73 -6.45 6.59
C ILE A 477 -38.20 -5.20 7.34
N GLN A 478 -37.28 -4.32 7.72
CA GLN A 478 -37.62 -3.04 8.33
C GLN A 478 -38.52 -2.23 7.39
N GLY A 479 -39.68 -1.79 7.88
CA GLY A 479 -40.78 -1.27 7.04
C GLY A 479 -40.49 0.01 6.24
N ASP A 480 -39.44 0.75 6.59
CA ASP A 480 -39.06 1.98 5.90
C ASP A 480 -38.21 1.74 4.64
N ILE A 481 -37.58 0.56 4.48
CA ILE A 481 -36.62 0.29 3.39
C ILE A 481 -37.23 0.51 2.00
N ALA A 482 -38.46 0.03 1.77
CA ALA A 482 -39.12 0.19 0.48
C ALA A 482 -39.40 1.67 0.14
N ALA A 483 -39.77 2.47 1.14
CA ALA A 483 -40.00 3.90 0.96
C ALA A 483 -38.67 4.65 0.77
N GLU A 484 -37.60 4.22 1.44
CA GLU A 484 -36.28 4.83 1.39
C GLU A 484 -35.63 4.71 0.01
N HIS A 485 -35.74 3.58 -0.70
CA HIS A 485 -35.20 3.47 -2.07
C HIS A 485 -35.74 4.58 -2.98
N LEU A 486 -37.06 4.80 -2.96
CA LEU A 486 -37.71 5.83 -3.77
C LEU A 486 -37.34 7.24 -3.29
N ALA A 487 -37.24 7.44 -1.97
CA ALA A 487 -36.83 8.73 -1.40
C ALA A 487 -35.38 9.10 -1.76
N ILE A 488 -34.47 8.13 -1.79
CA ILE A 488 -33.08 8.31 -2.23
C ILE A 488 -33.07 8.78 -3.70
N VAL A 489 -33.81 8.10 -4.57
CA VAL A 489 -33.90 8.48 -5.99
C VAL A 489 -34.48 9.89 -6.15
N ASP A 490 -35.52 10.24 -5.38
CA ASP A 490 -36.13 11.57 -5.45
C ASP A 490 -35.17 12.67 -4.97
N ALA A 491 -34.36 12.43 -3.93
CA ALA A 491 -33.34 13.36 -3.46
C ALA A 491 -32.20 13.54 -4.48
N VAL A 492 -31.73 12.45 -5.08
CA VAL A 492 -30.71 12.47 -6.16
C VAL A 492 -31.25 13.21 -7.38
N ALA A 493 -32.50 12.98 -7.77
CA ALA A 493 -33.14 13.67 -8.89
C ALA A 493 -33.32 15.18 -8.63
N ALA A 494 -33.50 15.58 -7.37
CA ALA A 494 -33.54 16.98 -6.96
C ALA A 494 -32.16 17.65 -6.90
N GLY A 495 -31.08 16.87 -7.00
CA GLY A 495 -29.70 17.36 -6.78
C GLY A 495 -29.40 17.69 -5.32
N ASP A 496 -30.21 17.18 -4.38
CA ASP A 496 -30.07 17.43 -2.95
C ASP A 496 -29.13 16.39 -2.33
N LYS A 497 -27.83 16.68 -2.41
CA LYS A 497 -26.75 15.81 -1.91
C LYS A 497 -26.91 15.49 -0.42
N GLU A 498 -27.18 16.52 0.40
CA GLU A 498 -27.27 16.36 1.86
C GLU A 498 -28.42 15.43 2.22
N ARG A 499 -29.59 15.64 1.60
CA ARG A 499 -30.75 14.77 1.83
C ARG A 499 -30.52 13.35 1.33
N ALA A 500 -29.89 13.18 0.17
CA ALA A 500 -29.57 11.86 -0.37
C ALA A 500 -28.60 11.10 0.56
N ALA A 501 -27.56 11.77 1.07
CA ALA A 501 -26.61 11.19 2.02
C ALA A 501 -27.28 10.79 3.34
N GLU A 502 -28.18 11.63 3.88
CA GLU A 502 -28.96 11.31 5.09
C GLU A 502 -29.81 10.05 4.89
N LEU A 503 -30.50 9.95 3.74
CA LEU A 503 -31.34 8.80 3.41
C LEU A 503 -30.53 7.52 3.21
N ILE A 504 -29.36 7.59 2.59
CA ILE A 504 -28.44 6.44 2.45
C ILE A 504 -28.00 5.93 3.83
N ARG A 505 -27.65 6.83 4.76
CA ARG A 505 -27.27 6.44 6.13
C ARG A 505 -28.44 5.79 6.90
N SER A 506 -29.64 6.37 6.80
CA SER A 506 -30.86 5.82 7.41
C SER A 506 -31.16 4.42 6.87
N HIS A 507 -31.16 4.29 5.55
CA HIS A 507 -31.38 3.03 4.85
C HIS A 507 -30.36 1.97 5.25
N ASN A 508 -29.08 2.33 5.38
CA ASN A 508 -28.05 1.41 5.85
C ASN A 508 -28.32 0.89 7.27
N SER A 509 -28.70 1.77 8.20
CA SER A 509 -29.05 1.38 9.57
C SER A 509 -30.23 0.41 9.62
N HIS A 510 -31.25 0.64 8.79
CA HIS A 510 -32.40 -0.25 8.65
C HIS A 510 -32.03 -1.60 8.00
N ALA A 511 -31.12 -1.60 7.04
CA ALA A 511 -30.61 -2.81 6.42
C ALA A 511 -29.82 -3.66 7.44
N ILE A 512 -28.93 -3.04 8.24
CA ILE A 512 -28.21 -3.71 9.33
C ILE A 512 -29.18 -4.32 10.35
N THR A 513 -30.23 -3.58 10.72
CA THR A 513 -31.28 -4.08 11.63
C THR A 513 -31.97 -5.33 11.06
N THR A 514 -32.28 -5.32 9.76
CA THR A 514 -32.86 -6.47 9.05
C THR A 514 -31.92 -7.67 9.07
N MET A 515 -30.64 -7.46 8.78
CA MET A 515 -29.61 -8.50 8.77
C MET A 515 -29.38 -9.12 10.15
N HIS A 516 -29.26 -8.28 11.19
CA HIS A 516 -29.05 -8.75 12.55
C HIS A 516 -30.17 -9.66 13.03
N ARG A 517 -31.42 -9.27 12.76
CA ARG A 517 -32.58 -10.07 13.12
C ARG A 517 -32.61 -11.39 12.36
N ALA A 518 -32.29 -11.39 11.07
CA ALA A 518 -32.24 -12.61 10.28
C ALA A 518 -31.17 -13.59 10.78
N ILE A 519 -29.98 -13.07 11.14
CA ILE A 519 -28.89 -13.86 11.75
C ILE A 519 -29.30 -14.40 13.13
N GLU A 520 -30.05 -13.63 13.94
CA GLU A 520 -30.59 -14.10 15.22
C GLU A 520 -31.60 -15.23 15.06
N ASP A 521 -32.48 -15.11 14.07
CA ASP A 521 -33.50 -16.12 13.78
C ASP A 521 -32.88 -17.44 13.28
N GLU A 522 -31.70 -17.41 12.65
CA GLU A 522 -30.91 -18.61 12.28
C GLU A 522 -30.23 -19.31 13.47
N GLU A 523 -29.82 -18.56 14.51
CA GLU A 523 -29.11 -19.10 15.69
C GLU A 523 -30.05 -19.77 16.72
N VAL A 524 -31.36 -19.62 16.58
CA VAL A 524 -32.38 -20.22 17.45
C VAL A 524 -33.03 -21.43 16.76
N PRO A 525 -32.73 -22.69 17.16
CA PRO A 525 -33.41 -23.84 16.58
C PRO A 525 -34.88 -23.88 17.00
N ALA A 526 -35.75 -24.20 16.05
CA ALA A 526 -37.21 -24.35 16.22
C ALA A 526 -37.63 -25.41 17.25
#